data_AF-A0A2V6CFU9-F1
#
_entry.id   AF-A0A2V6CFU9-F1
#
_cell.length_a   1.000
_cell.length_b   1.000
_cell.length_c   1.000
_cell.angle_alpha   90.00
_cell.angle_beta   90.00
_cell.angle_gamma   90.00
#
_symmetry.space_group_name_H-M   'P 1'
#
loop_
_entity.id
_entity.type
_entity.pdbx_description
1 polymer ?
#
loop_
_entity_poly.entity_id
_entity_poly.type
_entity_poly.pdbx_seq_one_letter_code
_entity_poly.pdbx_strand_id
1 'polypeptide(L)'
;MKEILARICKWIGLPGATIIISCTAVMWFVFGCATNKQSGEVAAGTTPSSTGKSGAQLWAENCVRCHNIRSPGSLSPAQWEVAMMHMRVRANLTPEEHKKILEFLKSGS
;
A
#
# COMPACT_ATOMS: atom_id res chain seq x y z
N MET A 1 24.18 -12.02 -39.78
CA MET A 1 23.02 -11.26 -39.22
C MET A 1 21.77 -11.27 -40.10
N LYS A 2 21.87 -11.38 -41.43
CA LYS A 2 20.69 -11.33 -42.34
C LYS A 2 19.85 -12.62 -42.32
N GLU A 3 20.50 -13.77 -42.13
CA GLU A 3 19.85 -15.11 -42.12
C GLU A 3 19.03 -15.41 -40.86
N ILE A 4 19.31 -14.75 -39.73
CA ILE A 4 18.55 -14.93 -38.48
C ILE A 4 17.23 -14.14 -38.55
N LEU A 5 17.26 -12.97 -39.19
CA LEU A 5 16.07 -12.13 -39.38
C LEU A 5 15.05 -12.75 -40.36
N ALA A 6 15.52 -13.47 -41.39
CA ALA A 6 14.63 -14.14 -42.35
C ALA A 6 13.85 -15.31 -41.72
N ARG A 7 14.43 -16.00 -40.72
CA ARG A 7 13.82 -17.15 -40.05
C ARG A 7 12.74 -16.75 -39.05
N ILE A 8 12.88 -15.58 -38.42
CA ILE A 8 11.91 -15.02 -37.47
C ILE A 8 10.63 -14.56 -38.20
N CYS A 9 10.77 -13.96 -39.40
CA CYS A 9 9.62 -13.53 -40.20
C CYS A 9 8.76 -14.68 -40.77
N LYS A 10 9.28 -15.91 -40.85
CA LYS A 10 8.53 -17.06 -41.39
C LYS A 10 7.65 -17.77 -40.33
N TRP A 11 7.91 -17.54 -39.04
CA TRP A 11 7.20 -18.19 -37.93
C TRP A 11 6.04 -17.37 -37.35
N ILE A 12 6.02 -16.05 -37.61
CA ILE A 12 4.91 -15.16 -37.26
C ILE A 12 3.94 -15.16 -38.44
N GLY A 13 3.32 -16.31 -38.68
CA GLY A 13 2.25 -16.43 -39.64
C GLY A 13 1.06 -15.55 -39.26
N LEU A 14 0.37 -15.07 -40.29
CA LEU A 14 -0.80 -14.20 -40.27
C LEU A 14 -1.98 -14.60 -39.34
N PRO A 15 -2.18 -15.85 -38.85
CA PRO A 15 -3.31 -16.14 -37.96
C PRO A 15 -3.01 -15.94 -36.45
N GLY A 16 -1.77 -15.63 -36.04
CA GLY A 16 -1.43 -15.42 -34.62
C GLY A 16 -1.66 -13.98 -34.12
N ALA A 17 -1.56 -12.99 -35.02
CA ALA A 17 -1.70 -11.58 -34.67
C ALA A 17 -3.17 -11.19 -34.37
N THR A 18 -4.14 -11.89 -34.95
CA THR A 18 -5.56 -11.60 -34.77
C THR A 18 -6.12 -12.12 -33.43
N ILE A 19 -5.54 -13.17 -32.86
CA ILE A 19 -5.98 -13.75 -31.57
C ILE A 19 -5.47 -12.91 -30.37
N ILE A 20 -4.30 -12.29 -30.47
CA ILE A 20 -3.77 -11.44 -29.39
C ILE A 20 -4.48 -10.07 -29.39
N ILE A 21 -4.86 -9.54 -30.56
CA ILE A 21 -5.57 -8.26 -30.68
C ILE A 21 -7.03 -8.36 -30.20
N SER A 22 -7.66 -9.54 -30.25
CA SER A 22 -9.02 -9.72 -29.70
C SER A 22 -9.04 -9.81 -28.18
N CYS A 23 -8.03 -10.44 -27.55
CA CYS A 23 -7.97 -10.56 -26.09
C CYS A 23 -7.70 -9.23 -25.37
N THR A 24 -6.93 -8.31 -25.97
CA THR A 24 -6.64 -7.00 -25.35
C THR A 24 -7.82 -6.03 -25.42
N ALA A 25 -8.67 -6.16 -26.45
CA ALA A 25 -9.87 -5.32 -26.61
C ALA A 25 -10.99 -5.67 -25.61
N VAL A 26 -11.15 -6.94 -25.25
CA VAL A 26 -12.16 -7.37 -24.25
C VAL A 26 -11.79 -6.93 -22.84
N MET A 27 -10.49 -6.86 -22.52
CA MET A 27 -10.01 -6.43 -21.19
C MET A 27 -10.23 -4.93 -20.93
N TRP A 28 -10.28 -4.10 -21.98
CA TRP A 28 -10.60 -2.67 -21.88
C TRP A 28 -12.10 -2.38 -21.77
N PHE A 29 -12.97 -3.31 -22.19
CA PHE A 29 -14.43 -3.11 -22.17
C PHE A 29 -15.07 -3.43 -20.81
N VAL A 30 -14.44 -4.25 -19.97
CA VAL A 30 -14.96 -4.59 -18.61
C VAL A 30 -14.58 -3.56 -17.54
N PHE A 31 -13.56 -2.73 -17.79
CA PHE A 31 -13.10 -1.68 -16.85
C PHE A 31 -13.44 -0.24 -17.30
N GLY A 32 -14.43 -0.09 -18.19
CA GLY A 32 -14.92 1.22 -18.62
C GLY A 32 -15.86 1.87 -17.61
N CYS A 33 -15.40 2.93 -16.95
CA CYS A 33 -16.12 3.89 -16.09
C CYS A 33 -16.43 3.49 -14.64
N ALA A 34 -15.40 3.47 -13.79
CA ALA A 34 -15.53 4.04 -12.46
C ALA A 34 -14.72 5.35 -12.43
N THR A 35 -15.39 6.48 -12.63
CA THR A 35 -14.79 7.81 -12.50
C THR A 35 -14.55 8.10 -11.02
N ASN A 36 -13.48 7.55 -10.45
CA ASN A 36 -13.08 7.94 -9.10
C ASN A 36 -12.31 9.27 -9.19
N LYS A 37 -13.04 10.38 -9.17
CA LYS A 37 -12.46 11.70 -8.95
C LYS A 37 -11.99 11.78 -7.49
N GLN A 38 -10.70 11.61 -7.27
CA GLN A 38 -10.05 12.16 -6.10
C GLN A 38 -8.97 13.14 -6.54
N SER A 39 -9.43 14.29 -7.03
CA SER A 39 -8.58 15.47 -7.14
C SER A 39 -8.41 16.02 -5.72
N GLY A 40 -7.34 15.57 -5.06
CA GLY A 40 -6.85 16.21 -3.85
C GLY A 40 -5.95 17.37 -4.26
N GLU A 41 -6.49 18.58 -4.13
CA GLU A 41 -5.78 19.85 -4.13
C GLU A 41 -4.53 19.77 -3.20
N VAL A 42 -3.39 20.20 -3.72
CA VAL A 42 -2.15 20.38 -2.96
C VAL A 42 -2.27 21.63 -2.08
N ALA A 43 -2.88 21.47 -0.90
CA ALA A 43 -2.76 22.43 0.20
C ALA A 43 -1.56 22.04 1.08
N ALA A 44 -0.72 23.01 1.41
CA ALA A 44 0.53 22.82 2.14
C ALA A 44 0.35 21.99 3.43
N GLY A 45 1.10 20.89 3.53
CA GLY A 45 1.14 20.00 4.71
C GLY A 45 0.50 18.62 4.53
N THR A 46 0.70 17.95 3.40
CA THR A 46 0.06 16.66 3.10
C THR A 46 0.79 15.48 3.78
N THR A 47 0.42 15.16 5.02
CA THR A 47 0.57 13.78 5.51
C THR A 47 -0.45 12.91 4.75
N PRO A 48 -0.05 11.76 4.18
CA PRO A 48 -1.02 10.85 3.53
C PRO A 48 -2.11 10.47 4.53
N SER A 49 -3.38 10.55 4.10
CA SER A 49 -4.54 10.28 4.96
C SER A 49 -4.42 8.89 5.61
N SER A 50 -4.29 8.86 6.94
CA SER A 50 -4.21 7.64 7.77
C SER A 50 -5.57 6.95 7.97
N THR A 51 -6.62 7.55 7.43
CA THR A 51 -8.02 7.12 7.59
C THR A 51 -8.22 5.66 7.16
N GLY A 52 -7.60 5.22 6.06
CA GLY A 52 -7.74 3.85 5.54
C GLY A 52 -6.77 2.81 6.12
N LYS A 53 -5.76 3.22 6.89
CA LYS A 53 -4.71 2.29 7.37
C LYS A 53 -5.14 1.56 8.64
N SER A 54 -4.76 0.30 8.76
CA SER A 54 -4.94 -0.50 9.98
C SER A 54 -3.93 -0.13 11.07
N GLY A 55 -4.19 -0.50 12.32
CA GLY A 55 -3.24 -0.30 13.43
C GLY A 55 -1.89 -0.98 13.21
N ALA A 56 -1.91 -2.21 12.70
CA ALA A 56 -0.70 -2.96 12.36
C ALA A 56 0.14 -2.26 11.27
N GLN A 57 -0.52 -1.75 10.23
CA GLN A 57 0.14 -1.01 9.16
C GLN A 57 0.75 0.30 9.70
N LEU A 58 -0.02 1.09 10.45
CA LEU A 58 0.47 2.33 11.04
C LEU A 58 1.64 2.10 11.99
N TRP A 59 1.61 1.01 12.77
CA TRP A 59 2.70 0.62 13.66
C TRP A 59 3.97 0.27 12.88
N ALA A 60 3.86 -0.55 11.83
CA ALA A 60 4.99 -0.92 10.98
C ALA A 60 5.62 0.29 10.27
N GLU A 61 4.80 1.24 9.79
CA GLU A 61 5.26 2.44 9.09
C GLU A 61 5.88 3.49 10.01
N ASN A 62 5.32 3.67 11.22
CA ASN A 62 5.72 4.78 12.09
C ASN A 62 6.76 4.39 13.15
N CYS A 63 6.66 3.19 13.74
CA CYS A 63 7.43 2.88 14.95
C CYS A 63 8.87 2.42 14.64
N VAL A 64 9.19 2.08 13.39
CA VAL A 64 10.54 1.66 12.95
C VAL A 64 11.45 2.84 12.62
N ARG A 65 10.90 4.05 12.56
CA ARG A 65 11.60 5.26 12.13
C ARG A 65 12.77 5.65 13.04
N CYS A 66 12.78 5.21 14.30
CA CYS A 66 13.75 5.68 15.30
C CYS A 66 14.50 4.55 16.02
N HIS A 67 13.91 3.37 16.14
CA HIS A 67 14.54 2.22 16.79
C HIS A 67 13.89 0.93 16.28
N ASN A 68 14.49 -0.21 16.63
CA ASN A 68 13.85 -1.50 16.36
C ASN A 68 12.49 -1.55 17.04
N ILE A 69 11.47 -1.88 16.26
CA ILE A 69 10.12 -2.00 16.76
C ILE A 69 10.06 -3.12 17.79
N ARG A 70 9.47 -2.79 18.93
CA ARG A 70 9.18 -3.72 20.00
C ARG A 70 7.98 -4.61 19.63
N SER A 71 8.09 -5.93 19.78
CA SER A 71 6.98 -6.87 19.52
C SER A 71 5.72 -6.54 20.35
N PRO A 72 4.50 -6.63 19.78
CA PRO A 72 3.26 -6.35 20.50
C PRO A 72 3.10 -7.16 21.81
N GLY A 73 3.56 -8.41 21.84
CA GLY A 73 3.47 -9.27 23.03
C GLY A 73 4.51 -9.03 24.13
N SER A 74 5.32 -7.97 24.03
CA SER A 74 6.42 -7.72 24.97
C SER A 74 6.08 -6.80 26.15
N LEU A 75 4.88 -6.22 26.16
CA LEU A 75 4.34 -5.41 27.25
C LEU A 75 2.88 -5.78 27.46
N SER A 76 2.39 -5.65 28.69
CA SER A 76 0.96 -5.82 29.00
C SER A 76 0.12 -4.68 28.40
N PRO A 77 -1.21 -4.86 28.27
CA PRO A 77 -2.08 -3.80 27.75
C PRO A 77 -1.95 -2.45 28.48
N ALA A 78 -1.80 -2.47 29.81
CA ALA A 78 -1.64 -1.26 30.62
C ALA A 78 -0.26 -0.60 30.42
N GLN A 79 0.79 -1.40 30.24
CA GLN A 79 2.13 -0.89 29.91
C GLN A 79 2.16 -0.24 28.52
N TRP A 80 1.40 -0.78 27.56
CA TRP A 80 1.26 -0.18 26.24
C TRP A 80 0.57 1.18 26.26
N GLU A 81 -0.43 1.39 27.12
CA GLU A 81 -1.05 2.72 27.28
C GLU A 81 -0.01 3.78 27.68
N VAL A 82 0.80 3.48 28.69
CA VAL A 82 1.87 4.39 29.15
C VAL A 82 2.92 4.61 28.06
N ALA A 83 3.38 3.54 27.40
CA ALA A 83 4.39 3.64 26.34
C ALA A 83 3.88 4.46 25.14
N MET A 84 2.63 4.25 24.72
CA MET A 84 2.03 4.95 23.60
C MET A 84 1.73 6.42 23.91
N MET A 85 1.49 6.80 25.18
CA MET A 85 1.40 8.21 25.57
C MET A 85 2.70 8.96 25.25
N HIS A 86 3.85 8.37 25.56
CA HIS A 86 5.14 8.95 25.19
C HIS A 86 5.35 8.92 23.67
N MET A 87 5.06 7.79 23.02
CA MET A 87 5.29 7.63 21.57
C MET A 87 4.38 8.47 20.68
N ARG A 88 3.18 8.85 21.13
CA ARG A 88 2.31 9.78 20.40
C ARG A 88 3.05 11.05 20.01
N VAL A 89 3.74 11.65 20.98
CA VAL A 89 4.48 12.89 20.80
C VAL A 89 5.77 12.63 20.03
N ARG A 90 6.51 11.57 20.37
CA ARG A 90 7.81 11.26 19.74
C ARG A 90 7.70 10.89 18.27
N ALA A 91 6.67 10.13 17.89
CA ALA A 91 6.43 9.73 16.51
C ALA A 91 5.53 10.73 15.75
N ASN A 92 5.06 11.79 16.42
CA ASN A 92 4.15 12.81 15.87
C ASN A 92 2.88 12.18 15.27
N LEU A 93 2.22 11.32 16.04
CA LEU A 93 1.01 10.60 15.61
C LEU A 93 -0.23 11.47 15.78
N THR A 94 -1.17 11.39 14.84
CA THR A 94 -2.51 11.96 15.02
C THR A 94 -3.27 11.23 16.13
N PRO A 95 -4.36 11.81 16.69
CA PRO A 95 -5.20 11.11 17.66
C PRO A 95 -5.70 9.73 17.17
N GLU A 96 -6.08 9.66 15.90
CA GLU A 96 -6.65 8.46 15.26
C GLU A 96 -5.57 7.40 15.05
N GLU A 97 -4.37 7.81 14.61
CA GLU A 97 -3.24 6.90 14.45
C GLU A 97 -2.81 6.29 15.77
N HIS A 98 -2.67 7.13 16.81
CA HIS A 98 -2.35 6.67 18.16
C HIS A 98 -3.36 5.64 18.64
N LYS A 99 -4.67 5.92 18.49
CA LYS A 99 -5.73 5.01 18.93
C LYS A 99 -5.64 3.66 18.21
N LYS A 100 -5.54 3.67 16.88
CA LYS A 100 -5.45 2.44 16.07
C LYS A 100 -4.23 1.60 16.42
N ILE A 101 -3.06 2.24 16.60
CA ILE A 101 -1.83 1.56 16.98
C ILE A 101 -1.96 0.96 18.39
N LEU A 102 -2.49 1.73 19.35
CA LEU A 102 -2.68 1.26 20.72
C LEU A 102 -3.64 0.06 20.79
N GLU A 103 -4.75 0.09 20.05
CA GLU A 103 -5.69 -1.04 19.96
C GLU A 103 -5.01 -2.29 19.39
N PHE A 104 -4.22 -2.13 18.32
CA PHE A 104 -3.44 -3.22 17.75
C PHE A 104 -2.45 -3.81 18.78
N LEU A 105 -1.67 -2.97 19.46
CA LEU A 105 -0.69 -3.40 20.44
C LEU A 105 -1.33 -4.16 21.61
N LYS A 106 -2.47 -3.68 22.11
CA LYS A 106 -3.22 -4.33 23.19
C LYS A 106 -3.87 -5.66 22.76
N SER A 107 -4.16 -5.84 21.48
CA SER A 107 -4.68 -7.11 20.95
C SER A 107 -3.61 -8.20 20.80
N GLY A 108 -2.34 -7.81 20.70
CA GLY A 108 -1.20 -8.71 20.57
C GLY A 108 -0.48 -9.04 21.88
N SER A 109 -0.99 -8.54 23.01
CA SER A 109 -0.42 -8.66 24.36
C SER A 109 -1.28 -9.48 25.31
#